data_AF-A0A7W5AT07-F1
#
_entry.id   AF-A0A7W5AT07-F1
#
_cell.length_a   1.000
_cell.length_b   1.000
_cell.length_c   1.000
_cell.angle_alpha   90.00
_cell.angle_beta   90.00
_cell.angle_gamma   90.00
#
_symmetry.space_group_name_H-M   'P 1'
#
loop_
_entity.id
_entity.type
_entity.pdbx_description
1 polymer ?
#
loop_
_entity_poly.entity_id
_entity_poly.type
_entity_poly.pdbx_seq_one_letter_code
_entity_poly.pdbx_strand_id
1 'polypeptide(L)'
;MKPFTIYVAGDSTAANYLPEHAPMEGWGAKLHLYLRSSIRVVNEAVNGRSSKSFIEEGRLDSILDRIQSGDFLLVQFGHNDSKEDAERHTSPWHTYPNYLQRYIQGARDKGATPILISPLCRRHFDGDGLLINTHGDYPRSAEALCVRDNVTFIDLNGRSAAAFKELGEARSKQWFTWLQPGEHANYPEGIEDDTHLNEHGAQEVSKIVADALIRHYPIG
;
A
#
# COMPACT_ATOMS: atom_id res chain seq x y z
N MET A 1 9.03 -20.04 15.63
CA MET A 1 9.77 -18.91 15.03
C MET A 1 10.02 -17.88 16.11
N LYS A 2 11.16 -17.19 16.04
CA LYS A 2 11.40 -16.01 16.88
C LYS A 2 10.37 -14.93 16.52
N PRO A 3 9.80 -14.19 17.50
CA PRO A 3 8.95 -13.04 17.18
C PRO A 3 9.70 -12.05 16.30
N PHE A 4 9.01 -11.49 15.31
CA PHE A 4 9.54 -10.44 14.44
C PHE A 4 8.45 -9.38 14.19
N THR A 5 8.89 -8.20 13.79
CA THR A 5 8.03 -7.08 13.44
C THR A 5 7.97 -6.90 11.93
N ILE A 6 6.78 -6.60 11.42
CA ILE A 6 6.58 -6.11 10.06
C ILE A 6 6.33 -4.60 10.14
N TYR A 7 7.19 -3.82 9.50
CA TYR A 7 6.99 -2.39 9.30
C TYR A 7 6.34 -2.15 7.93
N VAL A 8 5.37 -1.25 7.88
CA VAL A 8 4.72 -0.84 6.62
C VAL A 8 5.09 0.61 6.33
N ALA A 9 5.74 0.86 5.20
CA ALA A 9 5.96 2.18 4.63
C ALA A 9 5.07 2.33 3.39
N GLY A 10 4.27 3.39 3.34
CA GLY A 10 3.38 3.60 2.22
C GLY A 10 2.57 4.89 2.26
N ASP A 11 1.59 4.95 1.37
CA ASP A 11 0.71 6.11 1.15
C ASP A 11 -0.66 5.96 1.86
N SER A 12 -1.63 6.76 1.44
CA SER A 12 -2.97 6.81 2.03
C SER A 12 -3.77 5.53 1.90
N THR A 13 -3.45 4.65 0.95
CA THR A 13 -4.13 3.36 0.79
C THR A 13 -3.65 2.31 1.81
N ALA A 14 -2.50 2.54 2.43
CA ALA A 14 -1.92 1.68 3.47
C ALA A 14 -2.02 2.28 4.88
N ALA A 15 -2.11 3.60 5.03
CA ALA A 15 -2.04 4.34 6.29
C ALA A 15 -3.14 3.98 7.30
N ASN A 16 -2.86 4.22 8.59
CA ASN A 16 -3.90 4.25 9.61
C ASN A 16 -4.66 5.59 9.52
N TYR A 17 -5.97 5.56 9.74
CA TYR A 17 -6.78 6.77 9.82
C TYR A 17 -7.24 7.07 11.25
N LEU A 18 -7.36 8.36 11.53
CA LEU A 18 -7.94 8.84 12.79
C LEU A 18 -9.48 8.80 12.72
N PRO A 19 -10.18 8.74 13.87
CA PRO A 19 -11.65 8.65 13.91
C PRO A 19 -12.39 9.75 13.12
N GLU A 20 -11.81 10.94 12.97
CA GLU A 20 -12.36 12.03 12.14
C GLU A 20 -12.39 11.75 10.64
N HIS A 21 -11.68 10.73 10.17
CA HIS A 21 -11.69 10.29 8.78
C HIS A 21 -12.52 9.02 8.56
N ALA A 22 -13.01 8.39 9.63
CA ALA A 22 -13.85 7.21 9.52
C ALA A 22 -15.05 7.47 8.59
N PRO A 23 -15.42 6.50 7.73
CA PRO A 23 -14.97 5.10 7.72
C PRO A 23 -13.73 4.82 6.86
N MET A 24 -13.03 5.85 6.35
CA MET A 24 -11.82 5.68 5.54
C MET A 24 -10.73 4.96 6.34
N GLU A 25 -10.06 3.98 5.72
CA GLU A 25 -9.03 3.18 6.36
C GLU A 25 -8.03 2.62 5.34
N GLY A 26 -6.77 2.42 5.73
CA GLY A 26 -5.77 1.77 4.88
C GLY A 26 -5.60 0.29 5.17
N TRP A 27 -5.18 -0.48 4.17
CA TRP A 27 -4.97 -1.93 4.32
C TRP A 27 -3.87 -2.28 5.34
N GLY A 28 -2.89 -1.39 5.57
CA GLY A 28 -1.85 -1.61 6.55
C GLY A 28 -2.40 -1.70 7.98
N ALA A 29 -3.49 -0.99 8.27
CA ALA A 29 -4.15 -0.97 9.57
C ALA A 29 -4.78 -2.32 9.94
N LYS A 30 -5.24 -3.10 8.94
CA LYS A 30 -5.95 -4.37 9.15
C LYS A 30 -5.07 -5.61 8.91
N LEU A 31 -3.81 -5.44 8.47
CA LEU A 31 -2.90 -6.55 8.15
C LEU A 31 -2.71 -7.54 9.32
N HIS A 32 -2.63 -7.04 10.55
CA HIS A 32 -2.44 -7.84 11.76
C HIS A 32 -3.55 -8.88 12.00
N LEU A 33 -4.75 -8.69 11.44
CA LEU A 33 -5.88 -9.62 11.58
C LEU A 33 -5.66 -10.95 10.85
N TYR A 34 -4.75 -10.97 9.87
CA TYR A 34 -4.50 -12.11 8.99
C TYR A 34 -3.14 -12.77 9.21
N LEU A 35 -2.44 -12.38 10.28
CA LEU A 35 -1.13 -12.90 10.63
C LEU A 35 -1.19 -13.61 11.99
N ARG A 36 -0.21 -14.48 12.27
CA ARG A 36 -0.07 -15.07 13.60
C ARG A 36 0.06 -13.98 14.66
N SER A 37 -0.56 -14.19 15.82
CA SER A 37 -0.50 -13.25 16.96
C SER A 37 0.91 -12.97 17.49
N SER A 38 1.90 -13.82 17.17
CA SER A 38 3.31 -13.59 17.49
C SER A 38 4.01 -12.57 16.57
N ILE A 39 3.35 -12.11 15.50
CA ILE A 39 3.88 -11.14 14.54
C ILE A 39 3.31 -9.77 14.89
N ARG A 40 4.19 -8.81 15.16
CA ARG A 40 3.78 -7.41 15.38
C ARG A 40 3.74 -6.68 14.05
N VAL A 41 2.68 -5.92 13.79
CA VAL A 41 2.62 -4.99 12.65
C VAL A 41 2.77 -3.57 13.18
N VAL A 42 3.73 -2.82 12.63
CA VAL A 42 3.92 -1.39 12.89
C VAL A 42 3.68 -0.65 11.59
N ASN A 43 2.48 -0.08 11.45
CA ASN A 43 2.09 0.63 10.24
C ASN A 43 2.48 2.10 10.31
N GLU A 44 3.49 2.47 9.51
CA GLU A 44 4.08 3.81 9.43
C GLU A 44 3.72 4.49 8.10
N ALA A 45 2.80 3.92 7.33
CA ALA A 45 2.29 4.53 6.11
C ALA A 45 1.53 5.84 6.44
N VAL A 46 1.65 6.82 5.55
CA VAL A 46 1.14 8.18 5.79
C VAL A 46 0.45 8.73 4.56
N ASN A 47 -0.73 9.33 4.81
CA ASN A 47 -1.55 9.95 3.78
C ASN A 47 -0.75 10.96 2.94
N GLY A 48 -0.93 10.90 1.62
CA GLY A 48 -0.38 11.85 0.67
C GLY A 48 1.11 11.68 0.33
N ARG A 49 1.82 10.72 0.93
CA ARG A 49 3.26 10.53 0.69
C ARG A 49 3.52 9.72 -0.58
N SER A 50 4.64 10.03 -1.22
CA SER A 50 5.25 9.30 -2.32
C SER A 50 6.52 8.60 -1.85
N SER A 51 7.12 7.77 -2.71
CA SER A 51 8.41 7.12 -2.38
C SER A 51 9.51 8.13 -2.03
N LYS A 52 9.46 9.32 -2.65
CA LYS A 52 10.35 10.45 -2.41
C LYS A 52 10.05 11.18 -1.11
N SER A 53 8.85 11.77 -0.99
CA SER A 53 8.50 12.64 0.14
C SER A 53 8.57 11.92 1.49
N PHE A 54 8.22 10.63 1.53
CA PHE A 54 8.37 9.82 2.75
C PHE A 54 9.81 9.75 3.26
N ILE A 55 10.79 9.70 2.34
CA ILE A 55 12.21 9.74 2.69
C ILE A 55 12.63 11.16 3.09
N GLU A 56 12.24 12.17 2.31
CA GLU A 56 12.64 13.56 2.56
C GLU A 56 12.11 14.09 3.90
N GLU A 57 10.98 13.55 4.37
CA GLU A 57 10.42 13.81 5.70
C GLU A 57 11.06 13.01 6.85
N GLY A 58 12.09 12.18 6.58
CA GLY A 58 12.78 11.38 7.60
C GLY A 58 11.98 10.19 8.15
N ARG A 59 10.89 9.80 7.47
CA ARG A 59 10.03 8.69 7.93
C ARG A 59 10.68 7.34 7.71
N LEU A 60 11.43 7.18 6.61
CA LEU A 60 12.23 5.97 6.41
C LEU A 60 13.26 5.83 7.53
N ASP A 61 13.98 6.91 7.87
CA ASP A 61 14.98 6.88 8.94
C ASP A 61 14.36 6.48 10.28
N SER A 62 13.16 7.01 10.59
CA SER A 62 12.40 6.64 11.79
C SER A 62 12.09 5.13 11.87
N ILE A 63 11.83 4.47 10.74
CA ILE A 63 11.67 3.01 10.66
C ILE A 63 13.03 2.33 10.86
N LEU A 64 14.06 2.78 10.14
CA LEU A 64 15.39 2.17 10.13
C LEU A 64 16.11 2.26 11.49
N ASP A 65 15.73 3.22 12.34
CA ASP A 65 16.22 3.33 13.72
C ASP A 65 15.63 2.25 14.65
N ARG A 66 14.47 1.69 14.30
CA ARG A 66 13.74 0.71 15.12
C ARG A 66 13.78 -0.71 14.56
N ILE A 67 13.92 -0.85 13.24
CA ILE A 67 13.92 -2.15 12.58
C ILE A 67 15.17 -2.96 12.95
N GLN A 68 14.99 -4.25 13.19
CA GLN A 68 16.05 -5.16 13.62
C GLN A 68 16.26 -6.31 12.63
N SER A 69 17.37 -7.03 12.80
CA SER A 69 17.63 -8.21 11.99
C SER A 69 16.56 -9.28 12.20
N GLY A 70 16.00 -9.77 11.09
CA GLY A 70 14.87 -10.69 11.08
C GLY A 70 13.48 -10.03 10.97
N ASP A 71 13.39 -8.71 11.07
CA ASP A 71 12.16 -7.96 10.78
C ASP A 71 11.92 -7.86 9.26
N PHE A 72 10.73 -7.36 8.89
CA PHE A 72 10.33 -7.11 7.51
C PHE A 72 9.99 -5.65 7.30
N LEU A 73 10.29 -5.13 6.09
CA LEU A 73 9.84 -3.82 5.63
C LEU A 73 8.99 -3.99 4.36
N LEU A 74 7.68 -3.80 4.49
CA LEU A 74 6.75 -3.72 3.37
C LEU A 74 6.74 -2.28 2.84
N VAL A 75 6.93 -2.11 1.54
CA VAL A 75 7.01 -0.80 0.89
C VAL A 75 5.98 -0.73 -0.23
N GLN A 76 5.00 0.17 -0.11
CA GLN A 76 3.96 0.39 -1.13
C GLN A 76 3.86 1.87 -1.47
N PHE A 77 4.24 2.24 -2.69
CA PHE A 77 4.13 3.61 -3.22
C PHE A 77 3.68 3.59 -4.69
N GLY A 78 3.50 4.77 -5.29
CA GLY A 78 3.06 4.93 -6.68
C GLY A 78 1.83 5.83 -6.87
N HIS A 79 0.93 5.93 -5.88
CA HIS A 79 -0.25 6.80 -6.02
C HIS A 79 0.13 8.28 -6.15
N ASN A 80 1.04 8.72 -5.28
CA ASN A 80 1.43 10.12 -5.17
C ASN A 80 2.70 10.45 -5.95
N ASP A 81 3.48 9.44 -6.33
CA ASP A 81 4.65 9.58 -7.20
C ASP A 81 4.30 10.15 -8.58
N SER A 82 3.10 9.82 -9.09
CA SER A 82 2.57 10.33 -10.35
C SER A 82 2.07 11.77 -10.32
N LYS A 83 2.02 12.42 -9.14
CA LYS A 83 1.60 13.82 -9.03
C LYS A 83 2.66 14.72 -9.65
N GLU A 84 2.24 15.86 -10.19
CA GLU A 84 3.13 16.79 -10.91
C GLU A 84 3.86 17.77 -9.98
N ASP A 85 3.53 17.80 -8.68
CA ASP A 85 4.22 18.67 -7.73
C ASP A 85 5.65 18.18 -7.45
N ALA A 86 6.57 19.14 -7.32
CA ALA A 86 7.98 18.85 -7.15
C ALA A 86 8.30 18.06 -5.86
N GLU A 87 7.48 18.18 -4.82
CA GLU A 87 7.67 17.49 -3.55
C GLU A 87 7.48 15.97 -3.70
N ARG A 88 6.42 15.55 -4.40
CA ARG A 88 6.05 14.13 -4.47
C ARG A 88 6.50 13.45 -5.75
N HIS A 89 6.62 14.19 -6.85
CA HIS A 89 6.84 13.62 -8.17
C HIS A 89 8.10 12.73 -8.24
N THR A 90 7.95 11.56 -8.84
CA THR A 90 9.06 10.76 -9.35
C THR A 90 8.77 10.32 -10.79
N SER A 91 9.75 9.74 -11.48
CA SER A 91 9.58 9.18 -12.82
C SER A 91 9.71 7.66 -12.75
N PRO A 92 8.75 6.91 -13.31
CA PRO A 92 8.66 5.46 -13.09
C PRO A 92 9.91 4.74 -13.54
N TRP A 93 10.58 5.12 -14.63
CA TRP A 93 11.79 4.42 -15.11
C TRP A 93 13.10 5.09 -14.72
N HIS A 94 13.05 6.12 -13.86
CA HIS A 94 14.22 6.90 -13.45
C HIS A 94 14.25 7.08 -11.92
N THR A 95 13.64 8.13 -11.39
CA THR A 95 13.79 8.49 -9.97
C THR A 95 13.01 7.57 -9.04
N TYR A 96 11.88 7.02 -9.47
CA TYR A 96 11.06 6.10 -8.66
C TYR A 96 11.85 4.87 -8.17
N PRO A 97 12.47 4.05 -9.06
CA PRO A 97 13.25 2.90 -8.62
C PRO A 97 14.48 3.31 -7.80
N ASN A 98 15.07 4.49 -8.03
CA ASN A 98 16.17 5.00 -7.21
C ASN A 98 15.72 5.26 -5.76
N TYR A 99 14.53 5.82 -5.55
CA TYR A 99 13.98 5.98 -4.21
C TYR A 99 13.63 4.63 -3.57
N LEU A 100 12.96 3.74 -4.30
CA LEU A 100 12.64 2.39 -3.80
C LEU A 100 13.89 1.60 -3.39
N GLN A 101 14.99 1.74 -4.13
CA GLN A 101 16.28 1.12 -3.79
C GLN A 101 16.81 1.55 -2.42
N ARG A 102 16.54 2.79 -1.98
CA ARG A 102 16.92 3.26 -0.64
C ARG A 102 16.19 2.50 0.47
N TYR A 103 14.91 2.16 0.28
CA TYR A 103 14.17 1.33 1.22
C TYR A 103 14.74 -0.09 1.27
N ILE A 104 15.02 -0.67 0.10
CA ILE A 104 15.62 -2.01 -0.02
C ILE A 104 16.96 -2.06 0.71
N GLN A 105 17.85 -1.11 0.42
CA GLN A 105 19.18 -1.08 1.01
C GLN A 105 19.12 -0.81 2.51
N GLY A 106 18.32 0.16 2.94
CA GLY A 106 18.17 0.49 4.36
C GLY A 106 17.69 -0.71 5.20
N ALA A 107 16.70 -1.47 4.70
CA ALA A 107 16.27 -2.69 5.37
C ALA A 107 17.38 -3.75 5.42
N ARG A 108 18.09 -3.98 4.30
CA ARG A 108 19.18 -4.96 4.23
C ARG A 108 20.33 -4.62 5.16
N ASP A 109 20.71 -3.34 5.25
CA ASP A 109 21.78 -2.87 6.13
C ASP A 109 21.46 -3.13 7.62
N LYS A 110 20.17 -3.18 7.96
CA LYS A 110 19.69 -3.52 9.31
C LYS A 110 19.45 -5.04 9.50
N GLY A 111 19.72 -5.85 8.48
CA GLY A 111 19.48 -7.30 8.47
C GLY A 111 18.00 -7.67 8.37
N ALA A 112 17.13 -6.74 7.96
CA ALA A 112 15.71 -6.95 7.73
C ALA A 112 15.43 -7.35 6.27
N THR A 113 14.25 -7.93 6.04
CA THR A 113 13.82 -8.39 4.71
C THR A 113 12.94 -7.32 4.05
N PRO A 114 13.39 -6.64 2.98
CA PRO A 114 12.54 -5.74 2.21
C PRO A 114 11.59 -6.54 1.31
N ILE A 115 10.37 -6.03 1.16
CA ILE A 115 9.36 -6.52 0.22
C ILE A 115 8.71 -5.30 -0.43
N LEU A 116 8.72 -5.25 -1.77
CA LEU A 116 8.00 -4.20 -2.49
C LEU A 116 6.60 -4.69 -2.88
N ILE A 117 5.63 -3.80 -2.78
CA ILE A 117 4.23 -4.03 -3.12
C ILE A 117 3.84 -2.96 -4.14
N SER A 118 3.27 -3.36 -5.29
CA SER A 118 2.73 -2.39 -6.24
C SER A 118 1.59 -1.57 -5.62
N PRO A 119 1.32 -0.34 -6.10
CA PRO A 119 0.20 0.44 -5.57
C PRO A 119 -1.12 -0.29 -5.81
N LEU A 120 -2.03 -0.20 -4.83
CA LEU A 120 -3.41 -0.68 -4.97
C LEU A 120 -4.03 -0.14 -6.28
N CYS A 121 -4.76 -0.98 -7.01
CA CYS A 121 -5.48 -0.53 -8.20
C CYS A 121 -6.55 0.50 -7.81
N ARG A 122 -6.69 1.60 -8.57
CA ARG A 122 -7.81 2.53 -8.38
C ARG A 122 -9.08 1.93 -8.99
N ARG A 123 -10.22 2.16 -8.37
CA ARG A 123 -11.53 1.72 -8.86
C ARG A 123 -12.03 2.61 -10.00
N HIS A 124 -11.30 2.66 -11.11
CA HIS A 124 -11.67 3.47 -12.27
C HIS A 124 -12.03 2.55 -13.44
N PHE A 125 -13.31 2.53 -13.80
CA PHE A 125 -13.83 1.74 -14.92
C PHE A 125 -14.08 2.65 -16.13
N ASP A 126 -13.85 2.15 -17.35
CA ASP A 126 -14.28 2.80 -18.58
C ASP A 126 -15.76 2.50 -18.90
N GLY A 127 -16.26 3.06 -20.01
CA GLY A 127 -17.64 2.86 -20.45
C GLY A 127 -18.01 1.42 -20.82
N ASP A 128 -17.01 0.54 -21.02
CA ASP A 128 -17.18 -0.88 -21.30
C ASP A 128 -17.06 -1.76 -20.03
N GLY A 129 -16.87 -1.13 -18.86
CA GLY A 129 -16.72 -1.82 -17.57
C GLY A 129 -15.33 -2.44 -17.38
N LEU A 130 -14.31 -1.97 -18.09
CA LEU A 130 -12.92 -2.40 -17.92
C LEU A 130 -12.16 -1.42 -17.01
N LEU A 131 -11.26 -1.96 -16.18
CA LEU A 131 -10.43 -1.13 -15.32
C LEU A 131 -9.35 -0.39 -16.11
N ILE A 132 -9.27 0.91 -15.87
CA ILE A 132 -8.27 1.79 -16.48
C ILE A 132 -6.98 1.75 -15.67
N ASN A 133 -5.84 1.60 -16.35
CA ASN A 133 -4.54 1.77 -15.70
C ASN A 133 -4.30 3.25 -15.35
N THR A 134 -4.48 3.61 -14.09
CA THR A 134 -4.23 4.97 -13.58
C THR A 134 -2.84 5.18 -12.97
N HIS A 135 -2.02 4.11 -12.90
CA HIS A 135 -0.68 4.14 -12.30
C HIS A 135 0.43 4.01 -13.35
N GLY A 136 0.10 4.05 -14.65
CA GLY A 136 1.07 3.99 -15.75
C GLY A 136 2.04 2.82 -15.58
N ASP A 137 3.33 3.12 -15.61
CA ASP A 137 4.41 2.14 -15.51
C ASP A 137 4.96 1.93 -14.09
N TYR A 138 4.43 2.60 -13.07
CA TYR A 138 4.94 2.47 -11.69
C TYR A 138 4.95 1.03 -11.16
N PRO A 139 3.88 0.22 -11.31
CA PRO A 139 3.91 -1.19 -10.91
C PRO A 139 4.99 -1.99 -11.62
N ARG A 140 5.13 -1.82 -12.95
CA ARG A 140 6.12 -2.56 -13.76
C ARG A 140 7.55 -2.16 -13.41
N SER A 141 7.78 -0.89 -13.09
CA SER A 141 9.10 -0.44 -12.63
C SER A 141 9.50 -1.06 -11.30
N ALA A 142 8.59 -1.07 -10.33
CA ALA A 142 8.84 -1.73 -9.04
C ALA A 142 9.11 -3.23 -9.20
N GLU A 143 8.36 -3.92 -10.07
CA GLU A 143 8.59 -5.32 -10.41
C GLU A 143 9.98 -5.54 -11.03
N ALA A 144 10.35 -4.73 -12.03
CA ALA A 144 11.65 -4.82 -12.69
C ALA A 144 12.81 -4.59 -11.71
N LEU A 145 12.65 -3.66 -10.77
CA LEU A 145 13.60 -3.43 -9.67
C LEU A 145 13.72 -4.67 -8.78
N CYS A 146 12.60 -5.28 -8.39
CA CYS A 146 12.60 -6.50 -7.59
C CYS A 146 13.30 -7.68 -8.27
N VAL A 147 13.08 -7.86 -9.57
CA VAL A 147 13.79 -8.88 -10.36
C VAL A 147 15.29 -8.60 -10.37
N ARG A 148 15.69 -7.35 -10.63
CA ARG A 148 17.10 -6.94 -10.67
C ARG A 148 17.81 -7.15 -9.32
N ASP A 149 17.16 -6.76 -8.23
CA ASP A 149 17.77 -6.73 -6.91
C ASP A 149 17.49 -7.97 -6.07
N ASN A 150 16.79 -8.98 -6.63
CA ASN A 150 16.35 -10.19 -5.93
C ASN A 150 15.58 -9.85 -4.63
N VAL A 151 14.50 -9.08 -4.80
CA VAL A 151 13.57 -8.67 -3.74
C VAL A 151 12.21 -9.27 -4.03
N THR A 152 11.49 -9.71 -2.99
CA THR A 152 10.12 -10.19 -3.17
C THR A 152 9.22 -9.06 -3.64
N PHE A 153 8.47 -9.32 -4.71
CA PHE A 153 7.47 -8.41 -5.23
C PHE A 153 6.06 -8.98 -5.01
N ILE A 154 5.17 -8.17 -4.43
CA ILE A 154 3.74 -8.49 -4.36
C ILE A 154 3.01 -7.59 -5.35
N ASP A 155 2.47 -8.19 -6.40
CA ASP A 155 1.61 -7.47 -7.34
C ASP A 155 0.21 -7.23 -6.77
N LEU A 156 0.09 -6.26 -5.86
CA LEU A 156 -1.20 -5.84 -5.31
C LEU A 156 -2.08 -5.17 -6.37
N ASN A 157 -1.48 -4.42 -7.29
CA ASN A 157 -2.20 -3.78 -8.40
C ASN A 157 -2.97 -4.80 -9.23
N GLY A 158 -2.32 -5.83 -9.77
CA GLY A 158 -2.98 -6.87 -10.56
C GLY A 158 -3.97 -7.71 -9.74
N ARG A 159 -3.64 -8.05 -8.49
CA ARG A 159 -4.53 -8.83 -7.61
C ARG A 159 -5.80 -8.08 -7.25
N SER A 160 -5.70 -6.80 -6.91
CA SER A 160 -6.87 -5.96 -6.62
C SER A 160 -7.69 -5.67 -7.88
N ALA A 161 -7.04 -5.43 -9.03
CA ALA A 161 -7.72 -5.30 -10.31
C ALA A 161 -8.54 -6.55 -10.67
N ALA A 162 -7.99 -7.75 -10.43
CA ALA A 162 -8.72 -9.00 -10.63
C ALA A 162 -9.95 -9.10 -9.72
N ALA A 163 -9.82 -8.75 -8.44
CA ALA A 163 -10.93 -8.74 -7.50
C ALA A 163 -12.03 -7.74 -7.90
N PHE A 164 -11.66 -6.52 -8.31
CA PHE A 164 -12.61 -5.51 -8.78
C PHE A 164 -13.30 -5.93 -10.07
N LYS A 165 -12.58 -6.59 -10.99
CA LYS A 165 -13.18 -7.16 -12.21
C LYS A 165 -14.20 -8.25 -11.88
N GLU A 166 -13.94 -9.11 -10.89
CA GLU A 166 -14.86 -10.16 -10.46
C GLU A 166 -16.12 -9.59 -9.79
N LEU A 167 -15.95 -8.54 -8.96
CA LEU A 167 -17.07 -7.85 -8.32
C LEU A 167 -17.89 -7.03 -9.33
N GLY A 168 -17.24 -6.45 -10.32
CA GLY A 168 -17.80 -5.44 -11.22
C GLY A 168 -17.90 -4.06 -10.57
N GLU A 169 -18.22 -3.06 -11.39
CA GLU A 169 -18.21 -1.64 -10.97
C GLU A 169 -19.13 -1.37 -9.77
N ALA A 170 -20.38 -1.83 -9.83
CA ALA A 170 -21.36 -1.53 -8.78
C ALA A 170 -20.99 -2.16 -7.43
N ARG A 171 -20.58 -3.43 -7.39
CA ARG A 171 -20.28 -4.13 -6.13
C ARG A 171 -18.92 -3.73 -5.57
N SER A 172 -17.94 -3.42 -6.42
CA SER A 172 -16.61 -2.99 -5.95
C SER A 172 -16.66 -1.68 -5.15
N LYS A 173 -17.67 -0.81 -5.35
CA LYS A 173 -17.90 0.39 -4.52
C LYS A 173 -17.94 0.09 -3.02
N GLN A 174 -18.43 -1.09 -2.61
CA GLN A 174 -18.54 -1.46 -1.19
C GLN A 174 -17.18 -1.54 -0.46
N TRP A 175 -16.05 -1.58 -1.18
CA TRP A 175 -14.71 -1.56 -0.60
C TRP A 175 -14.18 -0.13 -0.39
N PHE A 176 -14.81 0.87 -0.98
CA PHE A 176 -14.31 2.22 -1.01
C PHE A 176 -15.15 3.17 -0.16
N THR A 177 -14.61 4.35 0.12
CA THR A 177 -15.30 5.40 0.87
C THR A 177 -16.33 6.07 -0.04
N TRP A 178 -17.44 5.37 -0.24
CA TRP A 178 -18.63 5.83 -0.96
C TRP A 178 -19.77 5.98 0.03
N LEU A 179 -20.22 7.22 0.24
CA LEU A 179 -21.27 7.56 1.18
C LEU A 179 -22.24 8.57 0.54
N GLN A 180 -23.53 8.35 0.72
CA GLN A 180 -24.56 9.31 0.37
C GLN A 180 -24.60 10.45 1.41
N PRO A 181 -25.12 11.64 1.03
CA PRO A 181 -25.39 12.71 1.98
C PRO A 181 -26.19 12.22 3.20
N GLY A 182 -25.69 12.54 4.40
CA GLY A 182 -26.30 12.16 5.67
C GLY A 182 -25.99 10.74 6.19
N GLU A 183 -25.22 9.92 5.47
CA GLU A 183 -24.88 8.55 5.95
C GLU A 183 -23.83 8.54 7.07
N HIS A 184 -22.94 9.53 7.12
CA HIS A 184 -21.88 9.58 8.13
C HIS A 184 -21.56 11.00 8.59
N ALA A 185 -21.34 11.19 9.89
CA ALA A 185 -21.12 12.51 10.49
C ALA A 185 -19.85 13.22 9.96
N ASN A 186 -18.81 12.46 9.63
CA ASN A 186 -17.57 13.00 9.06
C ASN A 186 -17.73 13.44 7.58
N TYR A 187 -18.77 12.96 6.88
CA TYR A 187 -19.04 13.25 5.47
C TYR A 187 -20.51 13.66 5.29
N PRO A 188 -20.93 14.82 5.82
CA PRO A 188 -22.34 15.21 5.84
C PRO A 188 -22.93 15.37 4.43
N GLU A 189 -22.12 15.83 3.48
CA GLU A 189 -22.50 15.98 2.07
C GLU A 189 -22.29 14.70 1.25
N GLY A 190 -21.91 13.59 1.89
CA GLY A 190 -21.47 12.37 1.22
C GLY A 190 -20.05 12.48 0.64
N ILE A 191 -19.60 11.40 0.02
CA ILE A 191 -18.31 11.30 -0.66
C ILE A 191 -18.35 10.16 -1.68
N GLU A 192 -17.75 10.36 -2.85
CA GLU A 192 -17.53 9.34 -3.86
C GLU A 192 -16.03 9.22 -4.13
N ASP A 193 -15.36 8.32 -3.43
CA ASP A 193 -13.90 8.15 -3.52
C ASP A 193 -13.54 6.77 -4.08
N ASP A 194 -12.83 6.74 -5.21
CA ASP A 194 -12.38 5.51 -5.90
C ASP A 194 -10.93 5.12 -5.64
N THR A 195 -10.29 5.79 -4.69
CA THR A 195 -8.91 5.53 -4.27
C THR A 195 -8.86 5.02 -2.83
N HIS A 196 -9.60 5.65 -1.91
CA HIS A 196 -9.48 5.37 -0.49
C HIS A 196 -10.51 4.33 -0.03
N LEU A 197 -10.00 3.27 0.59
CA LEU A 197 -10.79 2.16 1.10
C LEU A 197 -11.60 2.61 2.32
N ASN A 198 -12.72 1.95 2.54
CA ASN A 198 -13.38 1.94 3.85
C ASN A 198 -12.83 0.78 4.70
N GLU A 199 -13.33 0.62 5.93
CA GLU A 199 -12.90 -0.48 6.82
C GLU A 199 -13.05 -1.89 6.19
N HIS A 200 -14.14 -2.16 5.46
CA HIS A 200 -14.35 -3.46 4.81
C HIS A 200 -13.35 -3.68 3.67
N GLY A 201 -13.17 -2.68 2.79
CA GLY A 201 -12.17 -2.76 1.73
C GLY A 201 -10.74 -2.87 2.25
N ALA A 202 -10.41 -2.18 3.34
CA ALA A 202 -9.13 -2.32 4.01
C ALA A 202 -8.89 -3.77 4.43
N GLN A 203 -9.88 -4.43 5.05
CA GLN A 203 -9.79 -5.84 5.41
C GLN A 203 -9.59 -6.76 4.20
N GLU A 204 -10.38 -6.59 3.14
CA GLU A 204 -10.27 -7.42 1.94
C GLU A 204 -8.92 -7.25 1.23
N VAL A 205 -8.41 -6.02 1.15
CA VAL A 205 -7.08 -5.74 0.58
C VAL A 205 -5.96 -6.26 1.49
N SER A 206 -6.08 -6.14 2.82
CA SER A 206 -5.13 -6.75 3.75
C SER A 206 -5.04 -8.26 3.58
N LYS A 207 -6.18 -8.93 3.37
CA LYS A 207 -6.22 -10.37 3.12
C LYS A 207 -5.46 -10.74 1.84
N ILE A 208 -5.64 -9.97 0.76
CA ILE A 208 -4.88 -10.16 -0.49
C ILE A 208 -3.36 -10.07 -0.24
N VAL A 209 -2.92 -9.06 0.54
CA VAL A 209 -1.51 -8.88 0.88
C VAL A 209 -1.01 -10.02 1.79
N ALA A 210 -1.76 -10.38 2.83
CA ALA A 210 -1.41 -11.46 3.75
C ALA A 210 -1.29 -12.80 3.02
N ASP A 211 -2.25 -13.17 2.18
CA ASP A 211 -2.22 -14.40 1.38
C ASP A 211 -0.99 -14.42 0.45
N ALA A 212 -0.60 -13.27 -0.11
CA ALA A 212 0.63 -13.16 -0.89
C ALA A 212 1.87 -13.38 -0.02
N LEU A 213 1.96 -12.75 1.15
CA LEU A 213 3.09 -12.91 2.06
C LEU A 213 3.24 -14.35 2.55
N ILE A 214 2.14 -15.04 2.89
CA ILE A 214 2.14 -16.42 3.39
C ILE A 214 2.65 -17.40 2.34
N ARG A 215 2.45 -17.11 1.04
CA ARG A 215 3.01 -17.92 -0.06
C ARG A 215 4.52 -17.80 -0.18
N HIS A 216 5.11 -16.68 0.23
CA HIS A 216 6.56 -16.45 0.15
C HIS A 216 7.28 -16.75 1.46
N TYR A 217 6.59 -16.61 2.59
CA TYR A 217 7.18 -16.72 3.93
C TYR A 217 6.23 -17.50 4.84
N PRO A 218 6.74 -18.33 5.77
CA PRO A 218 5.92 -19.14 6.67
C PRO A 218 5.27 -18.32 7.80
N ILE A 219 4.50 -17.28 7.47
CA ILE A 219 3.99 -16.27 8.42
C ILE A 219 2.48 -16.35 8.69
N GLY A 220 1.79 -17.31 8.06
CA GLY A 220 0.37 -17.61 8.24
C GLY A 220 0.12 -18.53 9.41
#